data_AF-A0A1R3JKP0-F1
#
_entry.id   AF-A0A1R3JKP0-F1
#
_cell.length_a   1.000
_cell.length_b   1.000
_cell.length_c   1.000
_cell.angle_alpha   90.00
_cell.angle_beta   90.00
_cell.angle_gamma   90.00
#
_symmetry.space_group_name_H-M   'P 1'
#
loop_
_entity.id
_entity.type
_entity.pdbx_description
1 polymer ?
#
loop_
_entity_poly.entity_id
_entity_poly.type
_entity_poly.pdbx_seq_one_letter_code
_entity_poly.pdbx_strand_id
1 'polypeptide(L)' 'MAAASKLSEILALGFDEKFMRTWECYFDYCAACFKSRNVGNYQVVFSRLGNFGALGDPYEGFPSAYSY' A
#
# COMPACT_ATOMS: atom_id res chain seq x y z
N MET A 1 23.71 6.09 -1.96
CA MET A 1 24.62 4.93 -1.87
C MET A 1 23.91 3.63 -1.45
N ALA A 2 22.77 3.65 -0.73
CA ALA A 2 22.05 2.42 -0.35
C ALA A 2 21.40 1.65 -1.53
N ALA A 3 20.85 2.35 -2.54
CA ALA A 3 20.19 1.71 -3.69
C ALA A 3 21.14 0.86 -4.56
N ALA A 4 22.38 1.33 -4.78
CA ALA A 4 23.38 0.62 -5.58
C ALA A 4 23.74 -0.75 -4.97
N SER A 5 23.75 -0.86 -3.63
CA SER A 5 24.04 -2.12 -2.93
C SER A 5 22.95 -3.19 -3.16
N LYS A 6 21.69 -2.76 -3.29
CA LYS A 6 20.57 -3.68 -3.55
C LYS A 6 20.51 -4.14 -5.00
N LEU A 7 20.92 -3.30 -5.96
CA LEU A 7 21.03 -3.70 -7.36
C LEU A 7 22.08 -4.80 -7.55
N SER A 8 23.23 -4.71 -6.87
CA SER A 8 24.24 -5.78 -6.94
C SER A 8 23.77 -7.11 -6.35
N GLU A 9 22.95 -7.09 -5.28
CA GLU A 9 22.34 -8.31 -4.73
C GLU A 9 21.36 -8.95 -5.73
N ILE A 10 20.55 -8.14 -6.43
CA ILE A 10 19.60 -8.61 -7.43
C ILE A 10 20.33 -9.23 -8.64
N LEU A 11 21.41 -8.60 -9.10
CA LEU A 11 22.27 -9.15 -10.15
C LEU A 11 22.91 -10.48 -9.71
N ALA A 12 23.37 -10.57 -8.46
CA ALA A 12 23.95 -11.80 -7.91
C ALA A 12 22.96 -12.97 -7.82
N LEU A 13 21.65 -12.68 -7.75
CA LEU A 13 20.59 -13.68 -7.84
C LEU A 13 20.31 -14.15 -9.29
N GLY A 14 21.01 -13.59 -10.29
CA GLY A 14 20.90 -13.97 -11.69
C GLY A 14 19.83 -13.22 -12.48
N PHE A 15 19.23 -12.18 -11.92
CA PHE A 15 18.31 -11.31 -12.65
C PHE A 15 19.06 -10.29 -13.50
N ASP A 16 18.46 -9.90 -14.62
CA ASP A 16 19.06 -8.96 -15.57
C ASP A 16 18.60 -7.51 -15.35
N GLU A 17 19.22 -6.57 -16.07
CA GLU A 17 18.83 -5.16 -16.02
C GLU A 17 17.38 -4.92 -16.47
N LYS A 18 16.86 -5.73 -17.39
CA LYS A 18 15.49 -5.62 -17.88
C LYS A 18 14.48 -5.94 -16.77
N PHE A 19 14.75 -6.96 -15.96
CA PHE A 19 13.97 -7.30 -14.79
C PHE A 19 13.97 -6.14 -13.79
N MET A 20 15.13 -5.58 -13.48
CA MET A 20 15.25 -4.45 -12.55
C MET A 20 14.44 -3.24 -13.02
N ARG A 21 14.58 -2.84 -14.29
CA ARG A 21 13.82 -1.72 -14.88
C ARG A 21 12.30 -1.95 -14.88
N THR A 22 11.88 -3.21 -15.02
CA THR A 22 10.45 -3.57 -14.95
C THR A 22 9.88 -3.30 -13.56
N TRP A 23 10.63 -3.66 -12.52
CA TRP A 23 10.22 -3.40 -11.13
C TRP A 23 10.28 -1.92 -10.77
N GLU A 24 11.28 -1.18 -11.24
CA GLU A 24 11.32 0.28 -11.10
C GLU A 24 10.06 0.91 -11.70
N CYS A 25 9.72 0.55 -12.95
CA CYS A 25 8.50 1.02 -13.61
C CYS A 25 7.23 0.66 -12.82
N TYR A 26 7.14 -0.57 -12.31
CA TYR A 26 6.01 -1.01 -11.49
C TYR A 26 5.83 -0.16 -10.23
N PHE A 27 6.91 0.07 -9.48
CA PHE A 27 6.83 0.84 -8.23
C PHE A 27 6.51 2.31 -8.46
N ASP A 28 7.14 2.94 -9.45
CA ASP A 28 6.85 4.34 -9.80
C ASP A 28 5.41 4.51 -10.29
N TYR A 29 4.93 3.59 -11.13
CA TYR A 29 3.55 3.59 -11.61
C TYR A 29 2.55 3.44 -10.44
N CYS A 30 2.76 2.48 -9.54
CA CYS A 30 1.91 2.31 -8.36
C CYS A 30 1.92 3.57 -7.48
N ALA A 31 3.09 4.15 -7.20
CA ALA A 31 3.20 5.38 -6.43
C ALA A 31 2.44 6.54 -7.07
N ALA A 32 2.52 6.68 -8.40
CA ALA A 32 1.76 7.67 -9.15
C ALA A 32 0.24 7.43 -9.05
N CYS A 33 -0.22 6.19 -9.20
CA CYS A 33 -1.64 5.84 -9.10
C CYS A 33 -2.23 6.11 -7.71
N PHE A 34 -1.49 5.82 -6.64
CA PHE A 34 -1.91 6.17 -5.28
C PHE A 34 -1.93 7.68 -5.07
N LYS A 35 -0.88 8.38 -5.52
CA LYS A 35 -0.77 9.85 -5.38
C LYS A 35 -1.88 10.59 -6.13
N SER A 36 -2.26 10.13 -7.31
CA SER A 36 -3.35 10.69 -8.11
C SER A 36 -4.74 10.25 -7.65
N ARG A 37 -4.83 9.36 -6.64
CA ARG A 37 -6.07 8.75 -6.16
C ARG A 37 -6.81 7.94 -7.24
N ASN A 38 -6.10 7.42 -8.23
CA ASN A 38 -6.65 6.51 -9.24
C ASN A 38 -6.86 5.10 -8.68
N VAL A 39 -6.08 4.70 -7.68
CA VAL A 39 -6.23 3.44 -6.94
C VAL A 39 -6.27 3.72 -5.44
N GLY A 40 -6.94 2.86 -4.69
CA GLY A 40 -7.08 2.95 -3.23
C GLY A 40 -6.89 1.59 -2.57
N ASN A 41 -6.54 1.61 -1.29
CA ASN A 41 -6.49 0.43 -0.44
C ASN A 41 -7.49 0.62 0.72
N TYR A 42 -8.47 -0.28 0.83
CA TYR A 42 -9.57 -0.15 1.78
C TYR A 42 -9.41 -1.14 2.93
N GLN A 43 -9.59 -0.64 4.14
CA GLN A 43 -9.81 -1.48 5.32
C GLN A 43 -11.30 -1.54 5.60
N VAL A 44 -11.90 -2.72 5.46
CA VAL A 44 -13.34 -2.94 5.66
C VAL A 44 -13.53 -3.94 6.78
N VAL A 45 -14.30 -3.59 7.81
CA VAL A 45 -14.68 -4.52 8.89
C VAL A 45 -16.18 -4.80 8.79
N PHE A 46 -16.52 -6.08 8.80
CA PHE A 46 -17.89 -6.55 8.80
C PHE A 46 -18.32 -6.98 10.20
N SER A 47 -19.57 -6.72 10.53
CA SER A 47 -20.17 -7.16 11.80
C SER A 47 -21.62 -7.59 11.58
N ARG A 48 -22.20 -8.27 12.57
CA ARG A 48 -23.61 -8.67 12.52
C ARG A 48 -24.50 -7.46 12.76
N LEU A 49 -25.68 -7.47 12.15
CA LEU A 49 -26.71 -6.47 12.43
C LEU A 49 -27.02 -6.45 13.94
N GLY A 50 -27.07 -5.25 14.52
CA GLY A 50 -27.30 -5.05 15.96
C GLY A 50 -26.03 -4.93 16.81
N ASN A 51 -24.85 -5.21 16.27
CA ASN A 51 -23.59 -5.09 17.04
C ASN A 51 -23.31 -3.66 17.52
N PHE A 52 -23.67 -2.63 16.76
CA PHE A 52 -23.55 -1.22 17.19
C PHE A 52 -24.29 -0.93 18.50
N GLY A 53 -25.49 -1.50 18.67
CA GLY A 53 -26.29 -1.30 19.89
C GLY A 53 -25.83 -2.16 21.07
N ALA A 54 -25.31 -3.37 20.80
CA ALA A 54 -24.90 -4.31 21.85
C ALA A 54 -23.46 -4.06 22.36
N LEU A 55 -22.56 -3.59 21.49
CA LEU A 55 -21.12 -3.46 21.75
C LEU A 55 -20.60 -2.03 21.62
N GLY A 56 -21.42 -1.08 21.18
CA GLY A 56 -21.01 0.29 20.86
C GLY A 56 -20.45 0.42 19.44
N ASP A 57 -20.25 1.67 18.98
CA ASP A 57 -19.62 1.96 17.70
C ASP A 57 -18.09 1.83 17.80
N PRO A 58 -17.46 0.86 17.10
CA PRO A 58 -16.01 0.68 17.15
C PRO A 58 -15.23 1.80 16.43
N TYR A 59 -15.89 2.72 15.72
CA TYR A 59 -15.24 3.74 14.88
C TYR A 59 -15.30 5.17 15.43
N GLU A 60 -15.94 5.42 16.56
CA GLU A 60 -15.90 6.75 17.23
C GLU A 60 -14.48 7.16 17.69
N GLY A 61 -13.47 6.31 17.53
CA GLY A 61 -12.11 6.51 18.01
C GLY A 61 -11.03 6.94 17.01
N PHE A 62 -11.30 7.21 15.72
CA PHE A 62 -10.21 7.56 14.78
C PHE A 62 -10.41 8.93 14.08
N PRO A 63 -9.69 9.98 14.53
CA PRO A 63 -9.70 11.31 13.90
C PRO A 63 -9.29 11.31 12.42
N SER A 64 -8.60 10.27 11.95
CA SER A 64 -8.11 10.18 10.56
C SER A 64 -9.17 9.81 9.53
N ALA A 65 -10.37 9.37 9.93
CA ALA A 65 -11.43 8.97 9.00
C ALA A 65 -12.18 10.16 8.35
N TYR A 66 -12.06 11.35 8.93
CA TYR A 66 -12.85 12.54 8.52
C TYR A 66 -12.02 13.80 8.28
N SER A 67 -10.68 13.70 8.28
CA SER A 67 -9.80 14.84 7.97
C SER A 67 -9.74 15.05 6.46
N TYR A 68 -10.61 15.91 5.92
CA TYR A 68 -10.39 16.60 4.65
C TYR A 68 -9.53 17.84 4.84
#